data_AF-A0A0K8TGQ8-F1
#
_entry.id   AF-A0A0K8TGQ8-F1
#
_cell.length_a   1.000
_cell.length_b   1.000
_cell.length_c   1.000
_cell.angle_alpha   90.00
_cell.angle_beta   90.00
_cell.angle_gamma   90.00
#
_symmetry.space_group_name_H-M   'P 1'
#
loop_
_entity.id
_entity.type
_entity.pdbx_description
1 polymer ?
#
loop_
_entity_poly.entity_id
_entity_poly.type
_entity_poly.pdbx_seq_one_letter_code
_entity_poly.pdbx_strand_id
1 'polypeptide(L)'
;MYGTVKGMLENFMTIVERYGFIPNGGRVYYLMRSQPPLLTAMVDSYIQATNDYEFLDRHIGTLEKELHFWLSNHTTLVEKDGKEYTLARYYDMSSGPRPESYREDIHSAAIFKTEEEKDDFYSQLKAAAESGWDFSSRWFILNGTNQGNLTSTKVKKIIPVDLNAMIYWNADLLSKFYKKLGNTVKAIEYGLLAAEWLEAVEKILWHEEVGAWLDYDLINQMKRDYFYPSNLAPLWTGCYDPARKAYYLGHLLEYLRRSKVMVNEGALPTTLEHSGEQWDYPNA
;
A
#
# COMPACT_ATOMS: atom_id res chain seq x y z
N MET A 1 -23.96 10.39 -9.36
CA MET A 1 -23.25 11.27 -10.32
C MET A 1 -22.30 10.44 -11.19
N TYR A 2 -22.81 9.55 -12.05
CA TYR A 2 -21.95 8.60 -12.78
C TYR A 2 -21.05 9.26 -13.84
N GLY A 3 -21.52 10.33 -14.49
CA GLY A 3 -20.72 11.06 -15.47
C GLY A 3 -19.45 11.69 -14.88
N THR A 4 -19.53 12.23 -13.66
CA THR A 4 -18.35 12.77 -12.96
C THR A 4 -17.34 11.67 -12.60
N VAL A 5 -17.83 10.51 -12.14
CA VAL A 5 -16.96 9.35 -11.85
C VAL A 5 -16.26 8.88 -13.12
N LYS A 6 -17.01 8.72 -14.22
CA LYS A 6 -16.44 8.34 -15.53
C LYS A 6 -15.35 9.32 -15.97
N GLY A 7 -15.62 10.63 -15.91
CA GLY A 7 -14.63 11.65 -16.28
C GLY A 7 -13.37 11.63 -15.41
N MET A 8 -13.49 11.34 -14.10
CA MET A 8 -12.34 11.16 -13.22
C MET A 8 -11.52 9.91 -13.60
N LEU A 9 -12.19 8.80 -13.90
CA LEU A 9 -11.52 7.58 -14.36
C LEU A 9 -10.80 7.83 -15.70
N GLU A 10 -11.43 8.50 -16.67
CA GLU A 10 -10.81 8.84 -17.97
C GLU A 10 -9.57 9.72 -17.80
N ASN A 11 -9.58 10.64 -16.83
CA ASN A 11 -8.40 11.42 -16.47
C ASN A 11 -7.26 10.52 -15.96
N PHE A 12 -7.55 9.60 -15.04
CA PHE A 12 -6.56 8.64 -14.56
C PHE A 12 -6.06 7.72 -15.68
N MET A 13 -6.93 7.23 -16.56
CA MET A 13 -6.53 6.43 -17.72
C MET A 13 -5.54 7.20 -18.60
N THR A 14 -5.81 8.47 -18.89
CA THR A 14 -4.92 9.33 -19.68
C THR A 14 -3.55 9.51 -19.01
N ILE A 15 -3.54 9.63 -17.68
CA ILE A 15 -2.33 9.78 -16.88
C ILE A 15 -1.50 8.49 -16.91
N VAL A 16 -2.11 7.34 -16.65
CA VAL A 16 -1.43 6.03 -16.70
C VAL A 16 -0.93 5.74 -18.12
N GLU A 17 -1.70 6.10 -19.16
CA GLU A 17 -1.21 5.93 -20.52
C GLU A 17 0.04 6.76 -20.81
N ARG A 18 0.11 7.98 -20.27
CA ARG A 18 1.24 8.88 -20.48
C ARG A 18 2.47 8.52 -19.65
N TYR A 19 2.29 8.14 -18.39
CA TYR A 19 3.38 8.01 -17.41
C TYR A 19 3.61 6.58 -16.91
N GLY A 20 2.70 5.65 -17.18
CA GLY A 20 2.73 4.26 -16.72
C GLY A 20 2.07 4.02 -15.37
N PHE A 21 1.74 5.08 -14.62
CA PHE A 21 1.13 5.01 -13.29
C PHE A 21 0.40 6.31 -12.95
N ILE A 22 -0.42 6.31 -11.89
CA ILE A 22 -0.99 7.54 -11.32
C ILE A 22 0.04 8.18 -10.37
N PRO A 23 0.61 9.37 -10.70
CA PRO A 23 1.47 10.07 -9.78
C PRO A 23 0.67 10.57 -8.56
N ASN A 24 1.36 10.80 -7.45
CA ASN A 24 0.79 11.29 -6.19
C ASN A 24 -0.18 12.49 -6.36
N GLY A 25 0.08 13.35 -7.35
CA GLY A 25 -0.88 14.35 -7.83
C GLY A 25 -0.55 14.88 -9.22
N GLY A 26 -1.43 15.72 -9.76
CA GLY A 26 -1.30 16.34 -11.10
C GLY A 26 -0.25 17.47 -11.19
N ARG A 27 0.99 17.20 -10.74
CA ARG A 27 2.13 18.14 -10.74
C ARG A 27 3.40 17.44 -11.18
N VAL A 28 4.29 18.15 -11.87
CA VAL A 28 5.51 17.59 -12.47
C VAL A 28 6.44 16.95 -11.42
N TYR A 29 6.53 17.53 -10.21
CA TYR A 29 7.38 17.00 -9.13
C TYR A 29 6.85 15.71 -8.48
N TYR A 30 5.65 15.25 -8.87
CA TYR A 30 5.10 13.95 -8.47
C TYR A 30 5.36 12.84 -9.49
N LEU A 31 5.97 13.13 -10.67
CA LEU A 31 6.25 12.11 -11.69
C LEU A 31 7.31 11.06 -11.29
N MET A 32 7.81 11.12 -10.06
CA MET A 32 8.76 10.16 -9.52
C MET A 32 8.14 9.23 -8.46
N ARG A 33 6.88 9.46 -8.05
CA ARG A 33 6.21 8.67 -7.01
C ARG A 33 4.70 8.59 -7.22
N SER A 34 4.14 7.45 -6.85
CA SER A 34 2.72 7.14 -6.98
C SER A 34 1.91 7.53 -5.73
N GLN A 35 0.75 6.89 -5.56
CA GLN A 35 -0.05 6.78 -4.33
C GLN A 35 -0.69 5.38 -4.26
N PRO A 36 -1.31 4.95 -3.13
CA PRO A 36 -1.91 3.61 -3.02
C PRO A 36 -2.78 3.22 -4.23
N PRO A 37 -2.53 2.06 -4.88
CA PRO A 37 -3.06 1.78 -6.22
C PRO A 37 -4.50 1.29 -6.22
N LEU A 38 -5.44 2.24 -6.31
CA LEU A 38 -6.87 1.97 -6.21
C LEU A 38 -7.63 2.09 -7.54
N LEU A 39 -6.97 2.37 -8.67
CA LEU A 39 -7.65 2.61 -9.95
C LEU A 39 -8.55 1.44 -10.38
N THR A 40 -8.03 0.21 -10.32
CA THR A 40 -8.78 -1.00 -10.69
C THR A 40 -10.02 -1.18 -9.80
N ALA A 41 -9.92 -0.89 -8.51
CA ALA A 41 -11.05 -0.91 -7.57
C ALA A 41 -12.06 0.21 -7.82
N MET A 42 -11.60 1.40 -8.22
CA MET A 42 -12.48 2.49 -8.65
C MET A 42 -13.25 2.11 -9.93
N VAL A 43 -12.59 1.45 -10.89
CA VAL A 43 -13.25 0.90 -12.08
C VAL A 43 -14.25 -0.19 -11.70
N ASP A 44 -13.91 -1.12 -10.80
CA ASP A 44 -14.84 -2.16 -10.33
C ASP A 44 -16.12 -1.55 -9.76
N SER A 45 -15.97 -0.57 -8.86
CA SER A 45 -17.10 0.15 -8.28
C SER A 45 -17.96 0.85 -9.34
N TYR A 46 -17.34 1.48 -10.34
CA TYR A 46 -18.04 2.11 -11.46
C TYR A 46 -18.79 1.10 -12.32
N ILE A 47 -18.16 -0.04 -12.65
CA ILE A 47 -18.75 -1.09 -13.48
C ILE A 47 -19.91 -1.77 -12.75
N GLN A 48 -19.78 -2.05 -11.45
CA GLN A 48 -20.89 -2.61 -10.66
C GLN A 48 -22.11 -1.68 -10.63
N ALA A 49 -21.90 -0.36 -10.62
CA ALA A 49 -22.97 0.62 -10.59
C ALA A 49 -23.61 0.88 -11.97
N THR A 50 -22.89 0.67 -13.07
CA THR A 50 -23.31 1.14 -14.41
C THR A 50 -23.44 0.04 -15.47
N ASN A 51 -22.79 -1.10 -15.28
CA ASN A 51 -22.60 -2.15 -16.29
C ASN A 51 -21.97 -1.64 -17.61
N ASP A 52 -21.17 -0.56 -17.55
CA ASP A 52 -20.49 0.03 -18.72
C ASP A 52 -19.28 -0.82 -19.15
N TYR A 53 -19.54 -2.04 -19.64
CA TYR A 53 -18.49 -2.98 -20.05
C TYR A 53 -17.72 -2.54 -21.29
N GLU A 54 -18.28 -1.62 -22.09
CA GLU A 54 -17.55 -0.98 -23.19
C GLU A 54 -16.42 -0.08 -22.66
N PHE A 55 -16.67 0.66 -21.57
CA PHE A 55 -15.62 1.40 -20.87
C PHE A 55 -14.54 0.46 -20.33
N LEU A 56 -14.92 -0.68 -19.76
CA LEU A 56 -13.96 -1.67 -19.27
C LEU A 56 -13.09 -2.23 -20.40
N ASP A 57 -13.70 -2.69 -21.49
CA ASP A 57 -12.99 -3.25 -22.65
C ASP A 57 -11.97 -2.27 -23.24
N ARG A 58 -12.36 -0.99 -23.33
CA ARG A 58 -11.48 0.07 -23.84
C ARG A 58 -10.25 0.32 -22.97
N HIS A 59 -10.36 0.17 -21.65
CA HIS A 59 -9.33 0.62 -20.70
C HIS A 59 -8.65 -0.51 -19.92
N ILE A 60 -9.00 -1.77 -20.13
CA ILE A 60 -8.42 -2.89 -19.38
C ILE A 60 -6.89 -2.98 -19.52
N GLY A 61 -6.36 -2.64 -20.70
CA GLY A 61 -4.91 -2.56 -20.93
C GLY A 61 -4.22 -1.48 -20.08
N THR A 62 -4.91 -0.37 -19.80
CA THR A 62 -4.40 0.71 -18.95
C THR A 62 -4.33 0.28 -17.48
N LEU A 63 -5.32 -0.50 -17.02
CA LEU A 63 -5.30 -1.09 -15.67
C LEU A 63 -4.14 -2.08 -15.49
N GLU A 64 -3.93 -2.93 -16.50
CA GLU A 64 -2.78 -3.84 -16.57
C GLU A 64 -1.45 -3.06 -16.52
N LYS A 65 -1.35 -1.96 -17.26
CA LYS A 65 -0.17 -1.09 -17.28
C LYS A 65 0.19 -0.53 -15.90
N GLU A 66 -0.80 -0.07 -15.14
CA GLU A 66 -0.54 0.42 -13.78
C GLU A 66 -0.11 -0.71 -12.84
N LEU A 67 -0.75 -1.87 -12.88
CA LEU A 67 -0.31 -3.01 -12.05
C LEU A 67 1.12 -3.42 -12.38
N HIS A 68 1.49 -3.45 -13.67
CA HIS A 68 2.86 -3.74 -14.09
C HIS A 68 3.88 -2.73 -13.58
N PHE A 69 3.53 -1.45 -13.46
CA PHE A 69 4.42 -0.46 -12.83
C PHE A 69 4.78 -0.87 -11.40
N TRP A 70 3.80 -1.27 -10.58
CA TRP A 70 4.07 -1.71 -9.21
C TRP A 70 4.89 -3.00 -9.16
N LEU A 71 4.54 -3.99 -9.97
CA LEU A 71 5.26 -5.27 -9.99
C LEU A 71 6.73 -5.11 -10.41
N SER A 72 7.01 -4.15 -11.29
CA SER A 72 8.37 -3.95 -11.85
C SER A 72 9.25 -3.06 -10.99
N ASN A 73 8.68 -2.08 -10.27
CA ASN A 73 9.45 -1.03 -9.61
C ASN A 73 9.41 -1.07 -8.07
N HIS A 74 8.41 -1.75 -7.49
CA HIS A 74 8.13 -1.68 -6.06
C HIS A 74 8.28 -3.02 -5.34
N THR A 75 8.75 -4.06 -6.01
CA THR A 75 8.84 -5.41 -5.43
C THR A 75 10.21 -5.71 -4.80
N THR A 76 10.21 -6.62 -3.84
CA THR A 76 11.39 -7.20 -3.21
C THR A 76 11.08 -8.63 -2.78
N LEU A 77 12.13 -9.45 -2.60
CA LEU A 77 12.01 -10.80 -2.08
C LEU A 77 12.11 -10.82 -0.55
N VAL A 78 11.31 -11.68 0.07
CA VAL A 78 11.37 -12.01 1.50
C VAL A 78 11.47 -13.53 1.63
N GLU A 79 12.54 -14.02 2.24
CA GLU A 79 12.70 -15.45 2.54
C GLU A 79 11.96 -15.80 3.83
N LYS A 80 11.18 -16.89 3.80
CA LYS A 80 10.62 -17.52 5.00
C LYS A 80 10.55 -19.03 4.81
N ASP A 81 11.07 -19.78 5.78
CA ASP A 81 11.07 -21.25 5.80
C ASP A 81 11.69 -21.87 4.52
N GLY A 82 12.74 -21.25 3.97
CA GLY A 82 13.44 -21.72 2.76
C GLY A 82 12.70 -21.49 1.44
N LYS A 83 11.61 -20.69 1.44
CA LYS A 83 10.92 -20.22 0.23
C LYS A 83 11.00 -18.70 0.17
N GLU A 84 11.29 -18.18 -1.03
CA GLU A 84 11.23 -16.74 -1.31
C GLU A 84 9.82 -16.34 -1.74
N TYR A 85 9.34 -15.23 -1.20
CA TYR A 85 8.05 -14.62 -1.53
C TYR A 85 8.28 -13.21 -2.07
N THR A 86 7.65 -12.88 -3.19
CA THR A 86 7.67 -11.54 -3.77
C THR A 86 6.60 -10.69 -3.12
N LEU A 87 6.98 -9.53 -2.59
CA LEU A 87 6.08 -8.56 -1.95
C LEU A 87 6.43 -7.14 -2.40
N ALA A 88 5.45 -6.25 -2.35
CA ALA A 88 5.60 -4.84 -2.68
C ALA A 88 5.95 -3.99 -1.45
N ARG A 89 6.66 -2.88 -1.70
CA ARG A 89 6.97 -1.82 -0.74
C ARG A 89 6.88 -0.46 -1.43
N TYR A 90 6.54 0.59 -0.68
CA TYR A 90 6.69 1.95 -1.19
C TYR A 90 8.17 2.28 -1.40
N TYR A 91 8.49 2.89 -2.53
CA TYR A 91 9.86 2.99 -2.99
C TYR A 91 10.07 4.20 -3.91
N ASP A 92 11.01 5.06 -3.53
CA ASP A 92 11.46 6.20 -4.34
C ASP A 92 12.99 6.19 -4.38
N MET A 93 13.60 6.32 -5.56
CA MET A 93 15.06 6.37 -5.75
C MET A 93 15.54 7.72 -6.25
N SER A 94 14.66 8.72 -6.28
CA SER A 94 15.05 10.06 -6.71
C SER A 94 15.96 10.68 -5.63
N SER A 95 16.89 11.53 -6.06
CA SER A 95 17.76 12.27 -5.16
C SER A 95 17.15 13.61 -4.74
N GLY A 96 17.68 14.16 -3.65
CA GLY A 96 17.34 15.48 -3.15
C GLY A 96 15.97 15.59 -2.45
N PRO A 97 15.73 16.74 -1.79
CA PRO A 97 14.50 17.00 -1.04
C PRO A 97 13.28 17.11 -1.96
N ARG A 98 12.09 16.94 -1.38
CA ARG A 98 10.82 17.17 -2.07
C ARG A 98 10.69 18.63 -2.49
N PRO A 99 10.42 18.94 -3.77
CA PRO A 99 10.26 20.33 -4.21
C PRO A 99 9.16 21.10 -3.47
N GLU A 100 8.06 20.43 -3.11
CA GLU A 100 6.93 21.03 -2.40
C GLU A 100 7.17 21.24 -0.89
N SER A 101 8.25 20.67 -0.34
CA SER A 101 8.62 20.76 1.08
C SER A 101 10.12 20.95 1.26
N TYR A 102 10.74 21.69 0.33
CA TYR A 102 12.20 21.75 0.19
C TYR A 102 12.90 22.20 1.48
N ARG A 103 12.38 23.27 2.10
CA ARG A 103 12.96 23.85 3.30
C ARG A 103 12.86 22.88 4.48
N GLU A 104 11.69 22.27 4.64
CA GLU A 104 11.37 21.34 5.72
C GLU A 104 12.28 20.11 5.64
N ASP A 105 12.43 19.54 4.44
CA ASP A 105 13.29 18.37 4.20
C ASP A 105 14.76 18.70 4.50
N ILE A 106 15.27 19.82 3.98
CA ILE A 106 16.66 20.27 4.21
C ILE A 106 16.93 20.50 5.70
N HIS A 107 15.99 21.13 6.42
CA HIS A 107 16.14 21.37 7.85
C HIS A 107 16.14 20.07 8.64
N SER A 108 15.22 19.15 8.35
CA SER A 108 15.14 17.84 9.00
C SER A 108 16.37 16.97 8.73
N ALA A 109 16.98 17.12 7.56
CA ALA A 109 18.18 16.37 7.17
C ALA A 109 19.48 16.92 7.76
N ALA A 110 19.47 18.08 8.44
CA ALA A 110 20.67 18.75 8.93
C ALA A 110 21.45 17.94 10.00
N ILE A 111 20.80 16.96 10.63
CA ILE A 111 21.43 16.03 11.58
C ILE A 111 22.39 15.04 10.89
N PHE A 112 22.14 14.71 9.63
CA PHE A 112 22.95 13.75 8.87
C PHE A 112 24.24 14.42 8.38
N LYS A 113 25.35 13.68 8.47
CA LYS A 113 26.68 14.26 8.23
C LYS A 113 27.11 14.11 6.78
N THR A 114 26.71 13.01 6.14
CA THR A 114 27.08 12.73 4.75
C THR A 114 25.94 13.07 3.81
N GLU A 115 26.26 13.41 2.56
CA GLU A 115 25.24 13.61 1.53
C GLU A 115 24.49 12.32 1.20
N GLU A 116 25.13 11.16 1.35
CA GLU A 116 24.48 9.85 1.19
C GLU A 116 23.40 9.61 2.25
N GLU A 117 23.68 9.91 3.52
CA GLU A 117 22.69 9.80 4.60
C GLU A 117 21.50 10.74 4.39
N LYS A 118 21.78 11.98 3.94
CA LYS A 118 20.73 12.96 3.62
C LYS A 118 19.88 12.49 2.44
N ASP A 119 20.52 11.96 1.39
CA ASP A 119 19.82 11.51 0.19
C ASP A 119 18.97 10.26 0.46
N ASP A 120 19.47 9.30 1.25
CA ASP A 120 18.64 8.19 1.73
C ASP A 120 17.44 8.73 2.50
N PHE A 121 17.65 9.66 3.44
CA PHE A 121 16.57 10.26 4.21
C PHE A 121 15.51 10.93 3.32
N TYR A 122 15.89 11.76 2.34
CA TYR A 122 14.92 12.36 1.41
C TYR A 122 14.14 11.31 0.64
N SER A 123 14.81 10.26 0.18
CA SER A 123 14.18 9.13 -0.49
C SER A 123 13.19 8.38 0.43
N GLN A 124 13.47 8.23 1.72
CA GLN A 124 12.51 7.71 2.70
C GLN A 124 11.29 8.62 2.85
N LEU A 125 11.47 9.95 2.90
CA LEU A 125 10.36 10.91 3.00
C LEU A 125 9.45 10.84 1.77
N LYS A 126 10.02 10.69 0.58
CA LYS A 126 9.26 10.54 -0.67
C LYS A 126 8.50 9.21 -0.73
N ALA A 127 9.09 8.12 -0.27
CA ALA A 127 8.39 6.85 -0.12
C ALA A 127 7.25 6.94 0.92
N ALA A 128 7.42 7.69 2.02
CA ALA A 128 6.34 7.95 2.97
C ALA A 128 5.19 8.71 2.31
N ALA A 129 5.50 9.73 1.49
CA ALA A 129 4.48 10.46 0.73
C ALA A 129 3.78 9.57 -0.31
N GLU A 130 4.50 8.64 -0.95
CA GLU A 130 3.91 7.63 -1.85
C GLU A 130 2.94 6.70 -1.12
N SER A 131 3.19 6.40 0.16
CA SER A 131 2.27 5.59 0.96
C SER A 131 0.95 6.29 1.27
N GLY A 132 0.91 7.63 1.17
CA GLY A 132 -0.19 8.46 1.68
C GLY A 132 -0.13 8.72 3.19
N TRP A 133 0.85 8.17 3.90
CA TRP A 133 1.05 8.30 5.35
C TRP A 133 2.32 9.12 5.66
N ASP A 134 2.43 10.34 5.15
CA ASP A 134 3.52 11.28 5.40
C ASP A 134 3.16 12.30 6.50
N PHE A 135 3.54 12.14 7.76
CA PHE A 135 4.35 11.07 8.31
C PHE A 135 3.62 10.35 9.44
N SER A 136 4.14 9.17 9.78
CA SER A 136 3.62 8.27 10.79
C SER A 136 4.77 7.48 11.42
N SER A 137 4.61 7.20 12.71
CA SER A 137 5.40 6.26 13.49
C SER A 137 5.39 4.86 12.87
N ARG A 138 4.40 4.54 12.03
CA ARG A 138 4.33 3.35 11.18
C ARG A 138 5.64 3.08 10.47
N TRP A 139 6.31 4.14 10.01
CA TRP A 139 7.53 4.07 9.22
C TRP A 139 8.82 4.16 10.02
N PHE A 140 8.76 4.37 11.33
CA PHE A 140 9.95 4.51 12.15
C PHE A 140 10.58 3.15 12.44
N ILE A 141 11.88 3.04 12.24
CA ILE A 141 12.69 1.93 12.74
C ILE A 141 13.79 2.52 13.61
N LEU A 142 13.57 2.49 14.92
CA LEU A 142 14.60 2.78 15.91
C LEU A 142 14.70 1.58 16.86
N ASN A 143 15.85 0.89 16.83
CA ASN A 143 16.09 -0.32 17.62
C ASN A 143 14.99 -1.40 17.44
N GLY A 144 14.48 -1.57 16.21
CA GLY A 144 13.41 -2.53 15.90
C GLY A 144 12.02 -2.12 16.38
N THR A 145 11.81 -0.85 16.72
CA THR A 145 10.51 -0.33 17.19
C THR A 145 9.95 0.78 16.30
N ASN A 146 8.65 1.09 16.46
CA ASN A 146 7.99 2.26 15.87
C ASN A 146 8.24 3.57 16.65
N GLN A 147 9.12 3.55 17.65
CA GLN A 147 9.49 4.74 18.41
C GLN A 147 10.48 5.59 17.62
N GLY A 148 10.67 6.84 18.06
CA GLY A 148 11.63 7.77 17.46
C GLY A 148 10.94 9.01 16.93
N ASN A 149 11.45 9.51 15.81
CA ASN A 149 10.94 10.71 15.14
C ASN A 149 11.14 10.57 13.63
N LEU A 150 10.83 11.63 12.88
CA LEU A 150 10.95 11.66 11.43
C LEU A 150 12.30 11.12 10.90
N THR A 151 13.42 11.36 11.57
CA THR A 151 14.76 10.89 11.16
C THR A 151 14.94 9.37 11.26
N SER A 152 14.05 8.70 12.00
CA SER A 152 13.97 7.24 12.13
C SER A 152 13.17 6.58 11.00
N THR A 153 12.64 7.34 10.03
CA THR A 153 11.82 6.83 8.92
C THR A 153 12.62 5.89 8.01
N LYS A 154 12.07 4.69 7.78
CA LYS A 154 12.67 3.61 6.96
C LYS A 154 11.62 2.90 6.08
N VAL A 155 10.72 3.65 5.45
CA VAL A 155 9.63 3.13 4.58
C VAL A 155 10.12 2.10 3.57
N LYS A 156 11.24 2.35 2.88
CA LYS A 156 11.80 1.44 1.86
C LYS A 156 12.23 0.09 2.42
N LYS A 157 12.26 -0.06 3.74
CA LYS A 157 12.65 -1.28 4.46
C LYS A 157 11.47 -1.91 5.20
N ILE A 158 10.26 -1.48 4.91
CA ILE A 158 9.03 -2.03 5.47
C ILE A 158 8.19 -2.60 4.32
N ILE A 159 7.67 -3.81 4.49
CA ILE A 159 6.65 -4.38 3.61
C ILE A 159 5.28 -3.98 4.18
N PRO A 160 4.54 -3.07 3.51
CA PRO A 160 3.25 -2.60 4.01
C PRO A 160 2.14 -3.61 3.71
N VAL A 161 1.34 -3.93 4.72
CA VAL A 161 0.22 -4.88 4.59
C VAL A 161 -0.88 -4.38 3.64
N ASP A 162 -1.19 -3.10 3.69
CA ASP A 162 -2.19 -2.45 2.84
C ASP A 162 -1.78 -2.44 1.36
N LEU A 163 -0.54 -2.07 1.05
CA LEU A 163 -0.04 -2.10 -0.32
C LEU A 163 -0.17 -3.50 -0.92
N ASN A 164 0.26 -4.53 -0.19
CA ASN A 164 0.22 -5.91 -0.68
C ASN A 164 -1.22 -6.44 -0.81
N ALA A 165 -2.12 -6.04 0.10
CA ALA A 165 -3.54 -6.33 -0.01
C ALA A 165 -4.17 -5.67 -1.26
N MET A 166 -3.73 -4.47 -1.64
CA MET A 166 -4.17 -3.77 -2.86
C MET A 166 -3.60 -4.39 -4.15
N ILE A 167 -2.33 -4.84 -4.14
CA ILE A 167 -1.74 -5.55 -5.30
C ILE A 167 -2.50 -6.86 -5.59
N TYR A 168 -2.78 -7.65 -4.54
CA TYR A 168 -3.65 -8.82 -4.66
C TYR A 168 -5.00 -8.43 -5.28
N TRP A 169 -5.63 -7.38 -4.74
CA TRP A 169 -6.97 -6.98 -5.17
C TRP A 169 -7.01 -6.57 -6.63
N ASN A 170 -5.99 -5.82 -7.08
CA ASN A 170 -5.87 -5.40 -8.47
C ASN A 170 -5.69 -6.59 -9.41
N ALA A 171 -4.88 -7.58 -9.04
CA ALA A 171 -4.73 -8.81 -9.81
C ALA A 171 -6.04 -9.62 -9.86
N ASP A 172 -6.72 -9.82 -8.73
CA ASP A 172 -7.99 -10.55 -8.68
C ASP A 172 -9.10 -9.85 -9.49
N LEU A 173 -9.20 -8.52 -9.41
CA LEU A 173 -10.13 -7.74 -10.21
C LEU A 173 -9.81 -7.82 -11.71
N LEU A 174 -8.54 -7.72 -12.11
CA LEU A 174 -8.14 -7.91 -13.51
C LEU A 174 -8.51 -9.31 -14.01
N SER A 175 -8.30 -10.36 -13.21
CA SER A 175 -8.74 -11.71 -13.55
C SER A 175 -10.25 -11.76 -13.84
N LYS A 176 -11.06 -11.17 -12.95
CA LYS A 176 -12.52 -11.08 -13.11
C LYS A 176 -12.93 -10.27 -14.33
N PHE A 177 -12.26 -9.16 -14.60
CA PHE A 177 -12.53 -8.30 -15.77
C PHE A 177 -12.21 -9.02 -17.08
N TYR A 178 -11.02 -9.62 -17.21
CA TYR A 178 -10.68 -10.39 -18.41
C TYR A 178 -11.62 -11.56 -18.63
N LYS A 179 -12.04 -12.26 -17.56
CA LYS A 179 -13.05 -13.31 -17.65
C LYS A 179 -14.38 -12.77 -18.17
N LYS A 180 -14.80 -11.58 -17.69
CA LYS A 180 -16.03 -10.92 -18.13
C LYS A 180 -15.99 -10.51 -19.61
N LEU A 181 -14.82 -10.11 -20.10
CA LEU A 181 -14.57 -9.76 -21.51
C LEU A 181 -14.30 -10.99 -22.41
N GLY A 182 -14.30 -12.20 -21.86
CA GLY A 182 -14.10 -13.44 -22.62
C GLY A 182 -12.63 -13.78 -22.92
N ASN A 183 -11.66 -13.04 -22.37
CA ASN A 183 -10.24 -13.36 -22.49
C ASN A 183 -9.81 -14.31 -21.36
N THR A 184 -9.95 -15.61 -21.59
CA THR A 184 -9.65 -16.64 -20.59
C THR A 184 -8.16 -16.76 -20.28
N VAL A 185 -7.27 -16.47 -21.24
CA VAL A 185 -5.82 -16.56 -21.04
C VAL A 185 -5.37 -15.54 -20.00
N LYS A 186 -5.71 -14.26 -20.21
CA LYS A 186 -5.40 -13.19 -19.27
C LYS A 186 -6.11 -13.37 -17.92
N ALA A 187 -7.34 -13.89 -17.93
CA ALA A 187 -8.04 -14.21 -16.68
C ALA A 187 -7.27 -15.22 -15.82
N ILE A 188 -6.72 -16.27 -16.44
CA ILE A 188 -5.90 -17.28 -15.75
C ILE A 188 -4.58 -16.67 -15.27
N GLU A 189 -3.89 -15.90 -16.13
CA GLU A 189 -2.64 -15.22 -15.80
C GLU A 189 -2.76 -14.38 -14.51
N TYR A 190 -3.76 -13.49 -14.44
CA TYR A 190 -3.99 -12.66 -13.27
C TYR A 190 -4.54 -13.42 -12.07
N GLY A 191 -5.29 -14.51 -12.31
CA GLY A 191 -5.75 -15.39 -11.23
C GLY A 191 -4.59 -16.11 -10.54
N LEU A 192 -3.57 -16.52 -11.30
CA LEU A 192 -2.35 -17.12 -10.75
C LEU A 192 -1.53 -16.08 -9.99
N LEU A 193 -1.35 -14.87 -10.54
CA LEU A 193 -0.68 -13.78 -9.83
C LEU A 193 -1.37 -13.45 -8.50
N ALA A 194 -2.70 -13.36 -8.49
CA ALA A 194 -3.46 -13.13 -7.25
C ALA A 194 -3.25 -14.26 -6.24
N ALA A 195 -3.24 -15.53 -6.68
CA ALA A 195 -3.01 -16.67 -5.80
C ALA A 195 -1.59 -16.66 -5.20
N GLU A 196 -0.57 -16.33 -5.99
CA GLU A 196 0.81 -16.18 -5.53
C GLU A 196 0.94 -15.05 -4.50
N TRP A 197 0.30 -13.90 -4.75
CA TRP A 197 0.33 -12.75 -3.83
C TRP A 197 -0.41 -13.04 -2.53
N LEU A 198 -1.55 -13.75 -2.60
CA LEU A 198 -2.31 -14.19 -1.44
C LEU A 198 -1.44 -15.09 -0.54
N GLU A 199 -0.74 -16.06 -1.13
CA GLU A 199 0.17 -16.93 -0.37
C GLU A 199 1.26 -16.10 0.33
N ALA A 200 1.87 -15.13 -0.37
CA ALA A 200 2.88 -14.26 0.22
C ALA A 200 2.33 -13.43 1.40
N VAL A 201 1.15 -12.84 1.27
CA VAL A 201 0.49 -12.08 2.34
C VAL A 201 0.16 -12.99 3.54
N GLU A 202 -0.38 -14.18 3.31
CA GLU A 202 -0.67 -15.13 4.39
C GLU A 202 0.59 -15.66 5.07
N LYS A 203 1.69 -15.86 4.33
CA LYS A 203 2.92 -16.41 4.89
C LYS A 203 3.75 -15.37 5.62
N ILE A 204 3.87 -14.17 5.07
CA ILE A 204 4.78 -13.15 5.61
C ILE A 204 4.07 -12.20 6.58
N LEU A 205 2.82 -11.82 6.29
CA LEU A 205 2.16 -10.70 6.96
C LEU A 205 1.08 -11.12 7.95
N TRP A 206 0.51 -12.33 7.85
CA TRP A 206 -0.40 -12.87 8.88
C TRP A 206 0.39 -13.41 10.07
N HIS A 207 0.03 -12.94 11.27
CA HIS A 207 0.64 -13.38 12.53
C HIS A 207 -0.41 -13.97 13.45
N GLU A 208 -0.41 -15.30 13.52
CA GLU A 208 -1.38 -16.10 14.28
C GLU A 208 -1.47 -15.70 15.75
N GLU A 209 -0.30 -15.49 16.37
CA GLU A 209 -0.16 -15.15 17.78
C GLU A 209 -0.71 -13.76 18.12
N VAL A 210 -0.75 -12.87 17.12
CA VAL A 210 -1.33 -11.52 17.25
C VAL A 210 -2.81 -11.56 16.88
N GLY A 211 -3.17 -12.39 15.90
CA GLY A 211 -4.51 -12.46 15.32
C GLY A 211 -4.78 -11.36 14.29
N ALA A 212 -3.74 -10.84 13.63
CA ALA A 212 -3.84 -9.76 12.65
C ALA A 212 -2.78 -9.89 11.57
N TRP A 213 -3.03 -9.19 10.45
CA TRP A 213 -1.96 -8.90 9.50
C TRP A 213 -1.19 -7.66 9.93
N LEU A 214 0.14 -7.69 9.79
CA LEU A 214 1.04 -6.62 10.22
C LEU A 214 2.06 -6.32 9.11
N ASP A 215 2.58 -5.09 9.12
CA ASP A 215 3.74 -4.75 8.30
C ASP A 215 4.97 -5.58 8.74
N TYR A 216 5.89 -5.81 7.80
CA TYR A 216 7.12 -6.57 8.06
C TYR A 216 8.37 -5.69 7.93
N ASP A 217 9.24 -5.72 8.94
CA ASP A 217 10.51 -5.01 8.98
C ASP A 217 11.62 -5.85 8.32
N LEU A 218 12.15 -5.37 7.19
CA LEU A 218 13.21 -6.05 6.45
C LEU A 218 14.60 -5.94 7.11
N ILE A 219 14.83 -4.92 7.95
CA ILE A 219 16.10 -4.72 8.65
C ILE A 219 16.22 -5.74 9.78
N ASN A 220 15.17 -5.83 10.59
CA ASN A 220 15.17 -6.65 11.80
C ASN A 220 14.52 -8.03 11.58
N GLN A 221 13.98 -8.28 10.38
CA GLN A 221 13.31 -9.53 9.99
C GLN A 221 12.22 -9.93 10.98
N MET A 222 11.35 -8.98 11.31
CA MET A 222 10.31 -9.17 12.31
C MET A 222 9.02 -8.47 11.93
N LYS A 223 7.92 -8.97 12.50
CA LYS A 223 6.62 -8.30 12.44
C LYS A 223 6.67 -6.96 13.16
N ARG A 224 5.94 -5.98 12.64
CA ARG A 224 5.70 -4.69 13.29
C ARG A 224 4.38 -4.76 14.05
N ASP A 225 4.44 -5.29 15.27
CA ASP A 225 3.29 -5.58 16.14
C ASP A 225 2.71 -4.30 16.78
N TYR A 226 2.16 -3.45 15.93
CA TYR A 226 1.55 -2.18 16.27
C TYR A 226 0.20 -2.07 15.59
N PHE A 227 -0.74 -1.40 16.25
CA PHE A 227 -2.02 -1.14 15.64
C PHE A 227 -1.95 -0.01 14.62
N TYR A 228 -2.33 -0.33 13.38
CA TYR A 228 -2.69 0.62 12.34
C TYR A 228 -3.95 0.10 11.62
N PRO A 229 -4.89 0.96 11.20
CA PRO A 229 -6.05 0.55 10.41
C PRO A 229 -5.70 -0.24 9.14
N SER A 230 -4.51 -0.04 8.58
CA SER A 230 -3.97 -0.83 7.46
C SER A 230 -3.94 -2.33 7.74
N ASN A 231 -3.83 -2.75 8.99
CA ASN A 231 -3.86 -4.17 9.41
C ASN A 231 -5.16 -4.87 9.02
N LEU A 232 -6.22 -4.11 8.75
CA LEU A 232 -7.53 -4.58 8.31
C LEU A 232 -7.67 -4.60 6.77
N ALA A 233 -6.70 -4.07 6.03
CA ALA A 233 -6.76 -3.97 4.58
C ALA A 233 -6.94 -5.34 3.89
N PRO A 234 -6.29 -6.45 4.32
CA PRO A 234 -6.56 -7.76 3.73
C PRO A 234 -8.02 -8.20 3.88
N LEU A 235 -8.67 -7.88 5.00
CA LEU A 235 -10.10 -8.16 5.16
C LEU A 235 -10.95 -7.33 4.19
N TRP A 236 -10.62 -6.04 4.01
CA TRP A 236 -11.32 -5.12 3.12
C TRP A 236 -11.19 -5.51 1.65
N THR A 237 -9.99 -5.91 1.21
CA THR A 237 -9.73 -6.29 -0.18
C THR A 237 -10.07 -7.74 -0.51
N GLY A 238 -10.38 -8.57 0.50
CA GLY A 238 -10.58 -10.00 0.31
C GLY A 238 -9.28 -10.80 0.15
N CYS A 239 -8.12 -10.24 0.53
CA CYS A 239 -6.81 -10.89 0.50
C CYS A 239 -6.62 -11.87 1.67
N TYR A 240 -7.46 -12.91 1.70
CA TYR A 240 -7.39 -14.01 2.65
C TYR A 240 -8.16 -15.21 2.08
N ASP A 241 -7.87 -16.43 2.52
CA ASP A 241 -8.68 -17.60 2.16
C ASP A 241 -10.17 -17.41 2.56
N PRO A 242 -11.10 -17.30 1.60
CA PRO A 242 -12.52 -17.10 1.90
C PRO A 242 -13.14 -18.22 2.73
N ALA A 243 -12.62 -19.45 2.65
CA ALA A 243 -13.09 -20.58 3.46
C ALA A 243 -12.80 -20.37 4.96
N ARG A 244 -11.81 -19.53 5.28
CA ARG A 244 -11.38 -19.19 6.64
C ARG A 244 -11.88 -17.83 7.11
N LYS A 245 -12.86 -17.22 6.43
CA LYS A 245 -13.40 -15.89 6.79
C LYS A 245 -13.79 -15.76 8.27
N ALA A 246 -14.57 -16.71 8.80
CA ALA A 246 -15.01 -16.68 10.20
C ALA A 246 -13.83 -16.76 11.18
N TYR A 247 -12.79 -17.51 10.81
CA TYR A 247 -11.56 -17.64 11.58
C TYR A 247 -10.79 -16.32 11.63
N TYR A 248 -10.55 -15.66 10.49
CA TYR A 248 -9.85 -14.37 10.47
C TYR A 248 -10.64 -13.27 11.19
N LEU A 249 -11.95 -13.22 11.00
CA LEU A 249 -12.82 -12.28 11.71
C LEU A 249 -12.78 -12.47 13.23
N GLY A 250 -12.77 -13.72 13.71
CA GLY A 250 -12.66 -14.01 15.14
C GLY A 250 -11.36 -13.47 15.75
N HIS A 251 -10.23 -13.72 15.08
CA HIS A 251 -8.91 -13.24 15.50
C HIS A 251 -8.80 -11.72 15.46
N LEU A 252 -9.27 -11.09 14.38
CA LEU A 252 -9.25 -9.64 14.24
C LEU A 252 -10.11 -8.94 15.32
N LEU A 253 -11.29 -9.48 15.64
CA LEU A 253 -12.12 -8.91 16.69
C LEU A 253 -11.44 -8.98 18.06
N GLU A 254 -10.73 -10.07 18.34
CA GLU A 254 -9.95 -10.19 19.58
C GLU A 254 -8.75 -9.23 19.58
N TYR A 255 -8.05 -9.13 18.45
CA TYR A 255 -6.98 -8.16 18.26
C TYR A 255 -7.43 -6.71 18.52
N LEU A 256 -8.56 -6.28 17.94
CA LEU A 256 -9.13 -4.94 18.14
C LEU A 256 -9.57 -4.68 19.59
N ARG A 257 -10.05 -5.71 20.30
CA ARG A 257 -10.37 -5.60 21.73
C ARG A 257 -9.11 -5.45 22.57
N ARG A 258 -8.09 -6.28 22.32
CA ARG A 258 -6.81 -6.27 23.04
C ARG A 258 -6.02 -4.98 22.83
N SER A 259 -6.04 -4.44 21.61
CA SER A 259 -5.40 -3.15 21.31
C SER A 259 -6.12 -1.97 21.96
N LYS A 260 -7.35 -2.16 22.46
CA LYS A 260 -8.20 -1.10 23.04
C LYS A 260 -8.51 0.04 22.08
N VAL A 261 -8.33 -0.18 20.77
CA VAL A 261 -8.58 0.86 19.77
C VAL A 261 -10.07 1.27 19.73
N MET A 262 -10.96 0.34 20.06
CA MET A 262 -12.41 0.55 20.08
C MET A 262 -12.90 1.44 21.24
N VAL A 263 -12.03 1.86 22.16
CA VAL A 263 -12.37 2.77 23.26
C VAL A 263 -12.59 4.21 22.78
N ASN A 264 -12.08 4.56 21.60
CA ASN A 264 -12.23 5.91 21.04
C ASN A 264 -13.67 6.10 20.52
N GLU A 265 -14.46 6.94 21.20
CA GLU A 265 -15.91 7.10 20.96
C GLU A 265 -16.24 7.90 19.67
N GLY A 266 -15.26 8.50 18.99
CA GLY A 266 -15.46 9.35 17.81
C GLY A 266 -15.05 8.73 16.46
N ALA A 267 -13.90 8.08 16.41
CA ALA A 267 -13.34 7.45 15.23
C ALA A 267 -12.27 6.42 15.61
N LEU A 268 -11.93 5.54 14.68
CA LEU A 268 -10.78 4.67 14.82
C LEU A 268 -9.52 5.52 14.61
N PRO A 269 -8.63 5.67 15.62
CA PRO A 269 -7.41 6.46 15.43
C PRO A 269 -6.47 5.77 14.44
N THR A 270 -5.61 6.57 13.81
CA THR A 270 -4.61 6.10 12.84
C THR A 270 -3.59 5.14 13.49
N THR A 271 -3.29 5.32 14.78
CA THR A 271 -2.51 4.41 15.63
C THR A 271 -2.80 4.72 17.10
N LEU A 272 -2.05 4.12 18.02
CA LEU A 272 -2.06 4.42 19.45
C LEU A 272 -0.78 5.17 19.89
N GLU A 273 0.11 5.48 18.95
CA GLU A 273 1.38 6.17 19.23
C GLU A 273 1.22 7.69 19.24
N HIS A 274 1.85 8.36 20.21
CA HIS A 274 1.84 9.82 20.37
C HIS A 274 3.12 10.45 19.82
N SER A 275 3.38 10.28 18.53
CA SER A 275 4.62 10.74 17.89
C SER A 275 4.66 12.25 17.64
N GLY A 276 3.48 12.89 17.53
CA GLY A 276 3.32 14.26 17.04
C GLY A 276 3.20 14.39 15.52
N GLU A 277 3.29 13.30 14.77
CA GLU A 277 3.08 13.29 13.32
C GLU A 277 1.59 13.24 12.96
N GLN A 278 1.25 13.66 11.73
CA GLN A 278 -0.15 13.82 11.33
C GLN A 278 -0.91 12.50 11.16
N TRP A 279 -0.25 11.42 10.76
CA TRP A 279 -0.85 10.09 10.63
C TRP A 279 -0.56 9.24 11.87
N ASP A 280 -0.70 9.83 13.06
CA ASP A 280 -0.66 9.13 14.33
C ASP A 280 -1.68 9.67 15.35
N TYR A 281 -1.78 9.04 16.53
CA TYR A 281 -2.73 9.45 17.56
C TYR A 281 -2.46 10.91 17.99
N PRO A 282 -3.50 11.77 18.15
CA PRO A 282 -4.93 11.46 18.22
C PRO A 282 -5.70 11.54 16.90
N ASN A 283 -5.01 11.67 15.76
CA ASN A 283 -5.68 11.78 14.47
C ASN A 283 -6.25 10.43 14.01
N ALA A 284 -7.22 10.48 13.10
CA ALA A 284 -7.94 9.35 12.54
C ALA A 284 -7.91 9.40 11.01
#